data_AF-A0A943I4C6-F1
#
_entry.id   AF-A0A943I4C6-F1
#
_cell.length_a   1.000
_cell.length_b   1.000
_cell.length_c   1.000
_cell.angle_alpha   90.00
_cell.angle_beta   90.00
_cell.angle_gamma   90.00
#
_symmetry.space_group_name_H-M   'P 1'
#
loop_
_entity.id
_entity.type
_entity.pdbx_description
1 polymer ?
#
loop_
_entity_poly.entity_id
_entity_poly.type
_entity_poly.pdbx_seq_one_letter_code
_entity_poly.pdbx_strand_id
1 'polypeptide(L)'
;MVSKLEILQRFYQIYLDCENDYFTYRGKQYYLCQINNFTNYYEEYIHALNLIGFQVVYNCFNRPISMNYILYTYQNEQYDLEQFIMQSLRPLNQKINILKIKESWCKILDEAKNKIGNHASRINHFEHFIVLSYYYQGMGECAINILNQIKRKELLLGVEHFAFEDCYEILCAPDNLVLASRIKDLSTAYKNKLITISQLEDYVNYAKLLDDELIYLYARLLFPEIFFKNVIKEDCNDSLMKKKLLNIYQNIDNEKRMIKIAYQMLCNYVNIPYIPWL
;
A
#
# COMPACT_ATOMS: atom_id res chain seq x y z
N MET A 1 -2.88 -20.98 13.83
CA MET A 1 -1.87 -20.41 12.90
C MET A 1 -0.60 -21.25 13.08
N VAL A 2 0.03 -21.74 12.01
CA VAL A 2 1.27 -22.53 12.12
C VAL A 2 2.44 -21.56 12.33
N SER A 3 3.37 -21.87 13.23
CA SER A 3 4.52 -21.00 13.52
C SER A 3 5.49 -20.98 12.33
N LYS A 4 6.07 -19.81 12.03
CA LYS A 4 7.08 -19.65 10.97
C LYS A 4 8.34 -20.44 11.32
N LEU A 5 8.72 -20.50 12.60
CA LEU A 5 9.84 -21.32 13.08
C LEU A 5 9.59 -22.81 12.81
N GLU A 6 8.38 -23.31 13.07
CA GLU A 6 8.04 -24.70 12.79
C GLU A 6 8.14 -25.02 11.30
N ILE A 7 7.73 -24.10 10.42
CA ILE A 7 7.85 -24.27 8.97
C ILE A 7 9.33 -24.37 8.58
N LEU A 8 10.16 -23.42 9.03
CA LEU A 8 11.60 -23.40 8.73
C LEU A 8 12.32 -24.65 9.24
N GLN A 9 12.04 -25.07 10.46
CA GLN A 9 12.66 -26.25 11.06
C GLN A 9 12.24 -27.54 10.34
N ARG A 10 10.93 -27.75 10.13
CA ARG A 10 10.42 -29.01 9.57
C ARG A 10 10.69 -29.17 8.07
N PHE A 11 10.56 -28.09 7.31
CA PHE A 11 10.62 -28.14 5.85
C PHE A 11 11.97 -27.71 5.27
N TYR A 12 12.74 -26.89 5.97
CA TYR A 12 14.00 -26.34 5.44
C TYR A 12 15.23 -26.68 6.30
N GLN A 13 15.05 -27.32 7.46
CA GLN A 13 16.12 -27.61 8.42
C GLN A 13 16.87 -26.34 8.87
N ILE A 14 16.18 -25.20 8.89
CA ILE A 14 16.69 -23.91 9.36
C ILE A 14 16.16 -23.68 10.78
N TYR A 15 17.08 -23.42 11.71
CA TYR A 15 16.79 -23.17 13.11
C TYR A 15 17.10 -21.71 13.42
N LEU A 16 16.09 -20.96 13.85
CA LEU A 16 16.19 -19.57 14.27
C LEU A 16 15.67 -19.45 15.71
N ASP A 17 16.19 -18.46 16.43
CA ASP A 17 15.82 -18.21 17.84
C ASP A 17 14.52 -17.40 17.98
N CYS A 18 14.15 -16.62 16.95
CA CYS A 18 12.95 -15.79 16.94
C CYS A 18 12.29 -15.77 15.55
N GLU A 19 10.96 -15.55 15.55
CA GLU A 19 10.20 -15.38 14.31
C GLU A 19 10.55 -14.06 13.65
N ASN A 20 11.11 -14.13 12.44
CA ASN A 20 11.33 -12.98 11.56
C ASN A 20 11.03 -13.39 10.12
N ASP A 21 10.49 -12.44 9.35
CA ASP A 21 10.18 -12.66 7.94
C ASP A 21 11.46 -12.61 7.11
N TYR A 22 12.34 -11.66 7.43
CA TYR A 22 13.69 -11.52 6.89
C TYR A 22 14.73 -12.04 7.87
N PHE A 23 15.67 -12.86 7.41
CA PHE A 23 16.75 -13.36 8.26
C PHE A 23 17.99 -13.78 7.47
N THR A 24 19.14 -13.76 8.13
CA THR A 24 20.39 -14.30 7.59
C THR A 24 20.66 -15.68 8.16
N TYR A 25 20.92 -16.67 7.30
CA TYR A 25 21.32 -18.01 7.71
C TYR A 25 22.50 -18.49 6.87
N ARG A 26 23.58 -18.93 7.53
CA ARG A 26 24.84 -19.37 6.87
C ARG A 26 25.35 -18.39 5.80
N GLY A 27 25.28 -17.09 6.08
CA GLY A 27 25.77 -16.03 5.19
C GLY A 27 24.88 -15.69 3.98
N LYS A 28 23.68 -16.27 3.87
CA LYS A 28 22.69 -15.92 2.85
C LYS A 28 21.48 -15.24 3.48
N GLN A 29 20.89 -14.29 2.74
CA GLN A 29 19.64 -13.65 3.13
C GLN A 29 18.45 -14.47 2.67
N TYR A 30 17.47 -14.58 3.55
CA TYR A 30 16.24 -15.34 3.34
C TYR A 30 15.02 -14.49 3.66
N TYR A 31 13.94 -14.80 2.98
CA TYR A 31 12.64 -14.19 3.20
C TYR A 31 11.53 -15.23 3.17
N LEU A 32 10.74 -15.32 4.24
CA LEU A 32 9.61 -16.26 4.34
C LEU A 32 8.29 -15.49 4.34
N CYS A 33 7.52 -15.65 3.28
CA CYS A 33 6.25 -14.94 3.10
C CYS A 33 5.10 -15.88 2.77
N GLN A 34 3.88 -15.41 3.05
CA GLN A 34 2.66 -16.15 2.73
C GLN A 34 2.27 -15.90 1.27
N ILE A 35 1.71 -16.92 0.62
CA ILE A 35 1.20 -16.82 -0.75
C ILE A 35 0.01 -15.86 -0.80
N ASN A 36 -0.04 -15.05 -1.86
CA ASN A 36 -1.14 -14.14 -2.17
C ASN A 36 -1.61 -14.32 -3.63
N ASN A 37 -2.51 -13.45 -4.10
CA ASN A 37 -3.08 -13.55 -5.45
C ASN A 37 -2.08 -13.17 -6.58
N PHE A 38 -0.90 -12.67 -6.23
CA PHE A 38 0.15 -12.25 -7.16
C PHE A 38 1.28 -13.29 -7.29
N THR A 39 1.43 -14.19 -6.31
CA THR A 39 2.59 -15.08 -6.21
C THR A 39 2.93 -15.83 -7.50
N ASN A 40 1.94 -16.26 -8.29
CA ASN A 40 2.18 -16.97 -9.55
C ASN A 40 2.69 -16.07 -10.71
N TYR A 41 2.62 -14.75 -10.55
CA TYR A 41 3.04 -13.74 -11.54
C TYR A 41 4.37 -13.06 -11.17
N TYR A 42 4.93 -13.41 -10.00
CA TYR A 42 6.10 -12.73 -9.45
C TYR A 42 7.32 -12.79 -10.38
N GLU A 43 7.64 -13.97 -10.91
CA GLU A 43 8.81 -14.16 -11.79
C GLU A 43 8.69 -13.33 -13.07
N GLU A 44 7.51 -13.30 -13.70
CA GLU A 44 7.25 -12.48 -14.89
C GLU A 44 7.39 -10.98 -14.60
N TYR A 45 6.88 -10.53 -13.45
CA TYR A 45 6.95 -9.13 -13.02
C TYR A 45 8.39 -8.67 -12.77
N ILE A 46 9.17 -9.45 -12.03
CA ILE A 46 10.58 -9.17 -11.76
C ILE A 46 11.41 -9.19 -13.05
N HIS A 47 11.14 -10.13 -13.95
CA HIS A 47 11.80 -10.16 -15.25
C HIS A 47 11.48 -8.91 -16.09
N ALA A 48 10.25 -8.40 -16.02
CA ALA A 48 9.86 -7.17 -16.72
C ALA A 48 10.56 -5.91 -16.17
N LEU A 49 11.13 -5.98 -14.97
CA LEU A 49 11.98 -4.96 -14.34
C LEU A 49 13.48 -5.18 -14.60
N ASN A 50 13.85 -6.23 -15.36
CA ASN A 50 15.24 -6.65 -15.57
C ASN A 50 16.01 -6.95 -14.27
N LEU A 51 15.32 -7.48 -13.26
CA LEU A 51 15.89 -7.87 -11.98
C LEU A 51 15.97 -9.40 -11.86
N ILE A 52 16.81 -9.91 -10.96
CA ILE A 52 16.82 -11.33 -10.56
C ILE A 52 15.75 -11.56 -9.48
N GLY A 53 15.65 -10.63 -8.52
CA GLY A 53 14.62 -10.65 -7.48
C GLY A 53 14.77 -11.79 -6.48
N PHE A 54 13.66 -12.13 -5.82
CA PHE A 54 13.63 -13.16 -4.79
C PHE A 54 13.52 -14.55 -5.45
N GLN A 55 14.47 -15.42 -5.16
CA GLN A 55 14.57 -16.76 -5.75
C GLN A 55 14.00 -17.82 -4.82
N VAL A 56 13.11 -18.67 -5.33
CA VAL A 56 12.45 -19.72 -4.54
C VAL A 56 13.46 -20.76 -4.02
N VAL A 57 13.37 -21.05 -2.73
CA VAL A 57 14.08 -22.15 -2.07
C VAL A 57 13.14 -23.34 -1.96
N TYR A 58 13.50 -24.46 -2.56
CA TYR A 58 12.73 -25.69 -2.45
C TYR A 58 12.96 -26.32 -1.07
N ASN A 59 11.88 -26.83 -0.46
CA ASN A 59 11.95 -27.54 0.80
C ASN A 59 12.61 -28.91 0.67
N CYS A 60 12.82 -29.60 1.80
CA CYS A 60 13.41 -30.94 1.85
C CYS A 60 12.63 -32.03 1.08
N PHE A 61 11.41 -31.73 0.63
CA PHE A 61 10.58 -32.57 -0.23
C PHE A 61 10.59 -32.14 -1.71
N ASN A 62 11.49 -31.23 -2.09
CA ASN A 62 11.58 -30.62 -3.43
C ASN A 62 10.27 -29.94 -3.86
N ARG A 63 9.61 -29.23 -2.94
CA ARG A 63 8.42 -28.41 -3.21
C ARG A 63 8.68 -26.94 -2.89
N PRO A 64 8.12 -26.00 -3.66
CA PRO A 64 8.29 -24.57 -3.41
C PRO A 64 7.44 -24.05 -2.25
N ILE A 65 6.35 -24.74 -1.92
CA ILE A 65 5.35 -24.30 -0.94
C ILE A 65 5.39 -25.19 0.29
N SER A 66 5.40 -24.56 1.47
CA SER A 66 5.33 -25.20 2.78
C SER A 66 4.27 -24.51 3.63
N MET A 67 3.14 -25.17 3.91
CA MET A 67 2.04 -24.63 4.73
C MET A 67 1.50 -23.26 4.27
N ASN A 68 1.34 -23.05 2.96
CA ASN A 68 0.98 -21.78 2.31
C ASN A 68 2.04 -20.67 2.40
N TYR A 69 3.27 -21.00 2.76
CA TYR A 69 4.43 -20.11 2.69
C TYR A 69 5.42 -20.55 1.62
N ILE A 70 6.16 -19.59 1.09
CA ILE A 70 7.31 -19.82 0.22
C ILE A 70 8.53 -19.19 0.87
N LEU A 71 9.63 -19.95 0.90
CA LEU A 71 10.92 -19.43 1.32
C LEU A 71 11.67 -18.94 0.09
N TYR A 72 12.23 -17.75 0.18
CA TYR A 72 13.07 -17.17 -0.85
C TYR A 72 14.47 -16.90 -0.32
N THR A 73 15.46 -16.94 -1.22
CA THR A 73 16.75 -16.27 -1.06
C THR A 73 16.79 -15.02 -1.92
N TYR A 74 17.47 -13.98 -1.46
CA TYR A 74 17.60 -12.75 -2.23
C TYR A 74 18.95 -12.08 -1.96
N GLN A 75 19.29 -11.13 -2.84
CA GLN A 75 20.37 -10.17 -2.65
C GLN A 75 19.86 -8.80 -3.13
N ASN A 76 20.31 -7.73 -2.50
CA ASN A 76 19.92 -6.40 -2.92
C ASN A 76 20.58 -6.07 -4.26
N GLU A 77 19.76 -5.72 -5.23
CA GLU A 77 20.19 -5.34 -6.58
C GLU A 77 20.04 -3.83 -6.76
N GLN A 78 20.79 -3.27 -7.71
CA GLN A 78 20.51 -1.92 -8.16
C GLN A 78 19.21 -1.95 -8.97
N TYR A 79 18.32 -1.01 -8.65
CA TYR A 79 17.02 -0.91 -9.29
C TYR A 79 16.70 0.56 -9.60
N ASP A 80 15.66 0.76 -10.41
CA ASP A 80 15.14 2.07 -10.76
C ASP A 80 13.67 2.17 -10.33
N LEU A 81 13.38 3.10 -9.41
CA LEU A 81 12.03 3.33 -8.88
C LEU A 81 11.04 3.68 -10.00
N GLU A 82 11.48 4.40 -11.03
CA GLU A 82 10.62 4.77 -12.17
C GLU A 82 10.06 3.53 -12.86
N GLN A 83 10.85 2.46 -13.00
CA GLN A 83 10.38 1.22 -13.61
C GLN A 83 9.26 0.57 -12.81
N PHE A 84 9.30 0.60 -11.47
CA PHE A 84 8.21 0.09 -10.65
C PHE A 84 6.92 0.89 -10.87
N ILE A 85 7.00 2.23 -10.90
CA ILE A 85 5.85 3.09 -11.16
C ILE A 85 5.26 2.79 -12.55
N MET A 86 6.12 2.68 -13.56
CA MET A 86 5.70 2.37 -14.93
C MET A 86 5.06 0.98 -15.04
N GLN A 87 5.59 -0.03 -14.36
CA GLN A 87 5.00 -1.37 -14.35
C GLN A 87 3.65 -1.40 -13.64
N SER A 88 3.50 -0.70 -12.51
CA SER A 88 2.22 -0.61 -11.81
C SER A 88 1.14 0.03 -12.68
N LEU A 89 1.50 1.01 -13.53
CA LEU A 89 0.60 1.70 -14.45
C LEU A 89 0.24 0.90 -15.71
N ARG A 90 0.90 -0.24 -15.97
CA ARG A 90 0.60 -1.09 -17.13
C ARG A 90 -0.72 -1.82 -16.91
N PRO A 91 -1.74 -1.63 -17.77
CA PRO A 91 -3.00 -2.33 -17.61
C PRO A 91 -2.82 -3.82 -17.95
N LEU A 92 -3.38 -4.67 -17.10
CA LEU A 92 -3.51 -6.10 -17.37
C LEU A 92 -4.84 -6.37 -18.08
N ASN A 93 -4.94 -7.51 -18.78
CA ASN A 93 -6.16 -7.94 -19.50
C ASN A 93 -7.27 -8.45 -18.55
N GLN A 94 -7.46 -7.75 -17.44
CA GLN A 94 -8.43 -8.03 -16.40
C GLN A 94 -8.97 -6.70 -15.85
N LYS A 95 -10.04 -6.77 -15.09
CA LYS A 95 -10.67 -5.60 -14.49
C LYS A 95 -10.96 -5.81 -13.03
N ILE A 96 -10.96 -4.73 -12.26
CA ILE A 96 -11.35 -4.72 -10.86
C ILE A 96 -12.71 -4.07 -10.69
N ASN A 97 -13.56 -4.69 -9.88
CA ASN A 97 -14.87 -4.14 -9.55
C ASN A 97 -14.73 -3.00 -8.53
N ILE A 98 -15.16 -1.81 -8.91
CA ILE A 98 -15.06 -0.62 -8.06
C ILE A 98 -15.92 -0.72 -6.80
N LEU A 99 -17.02 -1.48 -6.84
CA LEU A 99 -17.88 -1.68 -5.68
C LEU A 99 -17.11 -2.36 -4.54
N LYS A 100 -16.24 -3.32 -4.85
CA LYS A 100 -15.39 -3.99 -3.84
C LYS A 100 -14.42 -3.01 -3.19
N ILE A 101 -13.91 -2.04 -3.96
CA ILE A 101 -13.03 -0.98 -3.45
C ILE A 101 -13.81 -0.08 -2.48
N LYS A 102 -15.02 0.36 -2.88
CA LYS A 102 -15.92 1.16 -2.04
C LYS A 102 -16.26 0.45 -0.73
N GLU A 103 -16.68 -0.81 -0.79
CA GLU A 103 -16.98 -1.64 0.37
C GLU A 103 -15.77 -1.77 1.31
N SER A 104 -14.58 -2.01 0.75
CA SER A 104 -13.35 -2.08 1.53
C SER A 104 -13.03 -0.76 2.24
N TRP A 105 -13.24 0.38 1.60
CA TRP A 105 -12.97 1.69 2.19
C TRP A 105 -13.99 2.05 3.28
N CYS A 106 -15.26 1.75 3.05
CA CYS A 106 -16.30 1.88 4.09
C CYS A 106 -15.96 1.04 5.31
N LYS A 107 -15.57 -0.23 5.11
CA LYS A 107 -15.18 -1.12 6.21
C LYS A 107 -14.02 -0.56 7.04
N ILE A 108 -12.98 -0.03 6.37
CA ILE A 108 -11.84 0.60 7.06
C ILE A 108 -12.31 1.80 7.89
N LEU A 109 -13.19 2.65 7.36
CA LEU A 109 -13.73 3.80 8.09
C LEU A 109 -14.54 3.39 9.31
N ASP A 110 -15.43 2.39 9.17
CA ASP A 110 -16.26 1.89 10.26
C ASP A 110 -15.40 1.28 11.37
N GLU A 111 -14.39 0.48 11.03
CA GLU A 111 -13.44 -0.09 11.98
C GLU A 111 -12.65 1.00 12.72
N ALA A 112 -12.14 2.00 11.99
CA ALA A 112 -11.43 3.12 12.59
C ALA A 112 -12.34 3.90 13.54
N LYS A 113 -13.57 4.22 13.12
CA LYS A 113 -14.56 4.96 13.92
C LYS A 113 -14.90 4.24 15.22
N ASN A 114 -15.10 2.92 15.16
CA ASN A 114 -15.34 2.11 16.36
C ASN A 114 -14.14 2.17 17.32
N LYS A 115 -12.91 2.08 16.80
CA LYS A 115 -11.70 2.15 17.63
C LYS A 115 -11.50 3.52 18.26
N ILE A 116 -11.80 4.59 17.53
CA ILE A 116 -11.76 5.97 18.04
C ILE A 116 -12.79 6.16 19.16
N GLY A 117 -14.03 5.69 18.98
CA GLY A 117 -15.07 5.76 20.01
C GLY A 117 -14.66 5.07 21.32
N ASN A 118 -14.04 3.89 21.21
CA ASN A 118 -13.50 3.16 22.36
C ASN A 118 -12.30 3.85 23.03
N HIS A 119 -11.54 4.67 22.29
CA HIS A 119 -10.40 5.41 22.83
C HIS A 119 -10.84 6.72 23.48
N ALA A 120 -11.77 7.45 22.87
CA ALA A 120 -12.30 8.73 23.35
C ALA A 120 -13.09 8.59 24.66
N SER A 121 -13.64 7.42 24.96
CA SER A 121 -14.30 7.13 26.24
C SER A 121 -13.33 6.97 27.43
N ARG A 122 -12.01 7.00 27.19
CA ARG A 122 -10.98 6.91 28.25
C ARG A 122 -10.72 8.26 28.91
N ILE A 123 -10.44 8.24 30.22
CA ILE A 123 -10.19 9.43 31.05
C ILE A 123 -8.92 10.20 30.63
N ASN A 124 -7.85 9.50 30.24
CA ASN A 124 -6.58 10.09 29.78
C ASN A 124 -6.32 9.74 28.31
N HIS A 125 -7.16 10.25 27.41
CA HIS A 125 -6.97 10.04 25.97
C HIS A 125 -5.97 11.05 25.38
N PHE A 126 -5.25 10.64 24.35
CA PHE A 126 -4.35 11.51 23.61
C PHE A 126 -5.14 12.44 22.68
N GLU A 127 -5.23 13.73 23.01
CA GLU A 127 -6.09 14.71 22.30
C GLU A 127 -5.75 14.84 20.81
N HIS A 128 -4.46 14.88 20.45
CA HIS A 128 -4.06 14.99 19.04
C HIS A 128 -4.56 13.81 18.20
N PHE A 129 -4.68 12.62 18.80
CA PHE A 129 -5.26 11.46 18.12
C PHE A 129 -6.74 11.66 17.81
N ILE A 130 -7.51 12.28 18.71
CA ILE A 130 -8.93 12.60 18.46
C ILE A 130 -9.05 13.62 17.32
N VAL A 131 -8.25 14.69 17.35
CA VAL A 131 -8.28 15.72 16.30
C VAL A 131 -7.92 15.13 14.93
N LEU A 132 -6.83 14.36 14.87
CA LEU A 132 -6.41 13.63 13.67
C LEU A 132 -7.51 12.71 13.15
N SER A 133 -8.18 12.01 14.07
CA SER A 133 -9.24 11.07 13.75
C SER A 133 -10.43 11.74 13.08
N TYR A 134 -10.90 12.89 13.58
CA TYR A 134 -11.97 13.65 12.94
C TYR A 134 -11.54 14.17 11.56
N TYR A 135 -10.33 14.72 11.47
CA TYR A 135 -9.79 15.21 10.20
C TYR A 135 -9.74 14.09 9.14
N TYR A 136 -9.15 12.95 9.47
CA TYR A 136 -9.00 11.85 8.52
C TYR A 136 -10.30 11.08 8.25
N GLN A 137 -11.25 11.06 9.18
CA GLN A 137 -12.62 10.61 8.89
C GLN A 137 -13.27 11.49 7.81
N GLY A 138 -13.21 12.81 7.96
CA GLY A 138 -13.72 13.74 6.94
C GLY A 138 -13.03 13.57 5.58
N MET A 139 -11.71 13.36 5.57
CA MET A 139 -10.95 13.05 4.36
C MET A 139 -11.41 11.74 3.70
N GLY A 140 -11.61 10.68 4.50
CA GLY A 140 -12.05 9.38 4.01
C GLY A 140 -13.49 9.40 3.46
N GLU A 141 -14.41 10.11 4.13
CA GLU A 141 -15.78 10.32 3.63
C GLU A 141 -15.78 11.10 2.31
N CYS A 142 -14.94 12.14 2.19
CA CYS A 142 -14.78 12.86 0.94
C CYS A 142 -14.20 11.97 -0.16
N ALA A 143 -13.19 11.15 0.15
CA ALA A 143 -12.62 10.19 -0.78
C ALA A 143 -13.67 9.23 -1.33
N ILE A 144 -14.58 8.71 -0.47
CA ILE A 144 -15.69 7.87 -0.90
C ILE A 144 -16.69 8.64 -1.76
N ASN A 145 -16.99 9.90 -1.42
CA ASN A 145 -17.88 10.72 -2.24
C ASN A 145 -17.32 10.99 -3.65
N ILE A 146 -16.02 11.27 -3.75
CA ILE A 146 -15.31 11.36 -5.03
C ILE A 146 -15.34 10.02 -5.77
N LEU A 147 -15.04 8.91 -5.08
CA LEU A 147 -15.09 7.55 -5.63
C LEU A 147 -16.48 7.19 -6.17
N ASN A 148 -17.54 7.78 -5.61
CA ASN A 148 -18.92 7.61 -6.08
C ASN A 148 -19.25 8.37 -7.36
N GLN A 149 -18.41 9.31 -7.80
CA GLN A 149 -18.56 9.96 -9.11
C GLN A 149 -18.25 9.03 -10.28
N ILE A 150 -17.45 7.97 -10.05
CA ILE A 150 -17.14 6.98 -11.07
C ILE A 150 -18.38 6.17 -11.39
N LYS A 151 -18.87 6.31 -12.62
CA LYS A 151 -20.11 5.67 -13.10
C LYS A 151 -19.87 4.24 -13.59
N ARG A 152 -18.64 3.92 -14.02
CA ARG A 152 -18.28 2.56 -14.44
C ARG A 152 -18.26 1.62 -13.25
N LYS A 153 -18.63 0.36 -13.49
CA LYS A 153 -18.55 -0.71 -12.49
C LYS A 153 -17.15 -1.26 -12.32
N GLU A 154 -16.29 -1.04 -13.30
CA GLU A 154 -15.01 -1.70 -13.43
C GLU A 154 -13.92 -0.72 -13.86
N LEU A 155 -12.73 -0.86 -13.27
CA LEU A 155 -11.50 -0.17 -13.66
C LEU A 155 -10.48 -1.17 -14.20
N LEU A 156 -9.46 -0.69 -14.90
CA LEU A 156 -8.36 -1.53 -15.39
C LEU A 156 -7.57 -2.07 -14.20
N LEU A 157 -7.29 -3.37 -14.25
CA LEU A 157 -6.47 -4.05 -13.26
C LEU A 157 -4.98 -3.78 -13.56
N GLY A 158 -4.18 -3.68 -12.52
CA GLY A 158 -2.72 -3.58 -12.60
C GLY A 158 -2.06 -4.25 -11.40
N VAL A 159 -0.78 -3.95 -11.23
CA VAL A 159 0.00 -4.39 -10.06
C VAL A 159 0.05 -3.24 -9.06
N GLU A 160 -0.19 -3.53 -7.79
CA GLU A 160 0.02 -2.59 -6.68
C GLU A 160 0.97 -3.21 -5.66
N HIS A 161 1.58 -2.36 -4.85
CA HIS A 161 2.25 -2.76 -3.63
C HIS A 161 1.40 -2.47 -2.40
N PHE A 162 1.45 -3.31 -1.37
CA PHE A 162 0.82 -3.01 -0.08
C PHE A 162 1.48 -1.79 0.58
N ALA A 163 2.81 -1.72 0.51
CA ALA A 163 3.66 -0.60 0.88
C ALA A 163 4.55 -0.21 -0.32
N PHE A 164 4.58 1.08 -0.66
CA PHE A 164 5.37 1.62 -1.76
C PHE A 164 6.37 2.64 -1.22
N GLU A 165 7.61 2.20 -1.07
CA GLU A 165 8.74 2.94 -0.50
C GLU A 165 9.96 2.71 -1.38
N ASP A 166 10.86 3.69 -1.46
CA ASP A 166 12.10 3.56 -2.24
C ASP A 166 13.10 2.66 -1.51
N CYS A 167 12.83 1.36 -1.53
CA CYS A 167 13.61 0.33 -0.85
C CYS A 167 13.46 -1.01 -1.59
N TYR A 168 14.57 -1.64 -1.94
CA TYR A 168 14.61 -2.89 -2.70
C TYR A 168 13.82 -4.00 -2.01
N GLU A 169 14.07 -4.24 -0.72
CA GLU A 169 13.41 -5.30 0.03
C GLU A 169 11.90 -5.10 0.11
N ILE A 170 11.43 -3.85 0.09
CA ILE A 170 10.00 -3.55 0.10
C ILE A 170 9.41 -3.74 -1.30
N LEU A 171 9.97 -3.09 -2.32
CA LEU A 171 9.43 -3.13 -3.68
C LEU A 171 9.47 -4.53 -4.29
N CYS A 172 10.51 -5.31 -4.00
CA CYS A 172 10.68 -6.64 -4.58
C CYS A 172 10.09 -7.77 -3.71
N ALA A 173 9.53 -7.48 -2.53
CA ALA A 173 8.93 -8.51 -1.68
C ALA A 173 7.72 -9.18 -2.36
N PRO A 174 7.72 -10.52 -2.56
CA PRO A 174 6.64 -11.22 -3.26
C PRO A 174 5.25 -11.05 -2.66
N ASP A 175 5.13 -11.00 -1.33
CA ASP A 175 3.85 -10.82 -0.65
C ASP A 175 3.39 -9.36 -0.58
N ASN A 176 4.28 -8.40 -0.87
CA ASN A 176 3.97 -6.98 -0.96
C ASN A 176 3.20 -6.67 -2.26
N LEU A 177 3.37 -7.47 -3.31
CA LEU A 177 2.75 -7.28 -4.62
C LEU A 177 1.34 -7.90 -4.67
N VAL A 178 0.39 -7.21 -5.27
CA VAL A 178 -1.01 -7.66 -5.39
C VAL A 178 -1.60 -7.27 -6.74
N LEU A 179 -2.45 -8.14 -7.30
CA LEU A 179 -3.29 -7.77 -8.45
C LEU A 179 -4.48 -6.91 -7.98
N ALA A 180 -4.46 -5.62 -8.33
CA ALA A 180 -5.45 -4.63 -7.89
C ALA A 180 -5.62 -3.48 -8.90
N SER A 181 -5.72 -2.21 -8.50
CA SER A 181 -5.84 -1.10 -9.45
C SER A 181 -4.46 -0.60 -9.89
N ARG A 182 -4.28 -0.23 -11.15
CA ARG A 182 -3.00 0.33 -11.62
C ARG A 182 -2.59 1.70 -11.05
N ILE A 183 -3.36 2.26 -10.10
CA ILE A 183 -3.30 3.67 -9.69
C ILE A 183 -2.69 3.88 -8.28
N LYS A 184 -2.80 2.90 -7.38
CA LYS A 184 -2.43 3.10 -5.97
C LYS A 184 -0.96 3.49 -5.80
N ASP A 185 -0.06 2.82 -6.48
CA ASP A 185 1.38 3.07 -6.33
C ASP A 185 1.75 4.48 -6.77
N LEU A 186 1.17 4.97 -7.88
CA LEU A 186 1.35 6.35 -8.34
C LEU A 186 0.87 7.36 -7.29
N SER A 187 -0.32 7.13 -6.71
CA SER A 187 -0.84 8.00 -5.65
C SER A 187 0.04 7.97 -4.39
N THR A 188 0.59 6.80 -4.05
CA THR A 188 1.43 6.59 -2.87
C THR A 188 2.80 7.24 -3.06
N ALA A 189 3.40 7.09 -4.24
CA ALA A 189 4.65 7.73 -4.62
C ALA A 189 4.57 9.26 -4.48
N TYR A 190 3.47 9.86 -4.94
CA TYR A 190 3.26 11.30 -4.77
C TYR A 190 3.06 11.68 -3.30
N LYS A 191 2.18 10.98 -2.55
CA LYS A 191 1.96 11.26 -1.12
C LYS A 191 3.25 11.15 -0.28
N ASN A 192 4.11 10.19 -0.62
CA ASN A 192 5.38 9.95 0.05
C ASN A 192 6.51 10.84 -0.48
N LYS A 193 6.23 11.80 -1.39
CA LYS A 193 7.21 12.71 -1.99
C LYS A 193 8.35 12.01 -2.74
N LEU A 194 8.09 10.79 -3.23
CA LEU A 194 9.02 10.07 -4.11
C LEU A 194 9.01 10.66 -5.53
N ILE A 195 7.89 11.28 -5.91
CA ILE A 195 7.73 11.98 -7.17
C ILE A 195 7.16 13.39 -6.94
N THR A 196 7.52 14.30 -7.83
CA THR A 196 7.02 15.68 -7.88
C THR A 196 5.65 15.75 -8.58
N ILE A 197 5.00 16.91 -8.51
CA ILE A 197 3.74 17.14 -9.25
C ILE A 197 3.93 17.06 -10.76
N SER A 198 5.05 17.56 -11.30
CA SER A 198 5.33 17.47 -12.74
C SER A 198 5.51 16.01 -13.18
N GLN A 199 6.25 15.22 -12.40
CA GLN A 199 6.37 13.78 -12.67
C GLN A 199 5.03 13.06 -12.56
N LEU A 200 4.17 13.41 -11.59
CA LEU A 200 2.83 12.84 -11.49
C LEU A 200 2.02 13.11 -12.78
N GLU A 201 2.07 14.34 -13.29
CA GLU A 201 1.41 14.72 -14.55
C GLU A 201 2.02 13.98 -15.75
N ASP A 202 3.35 13.84 -15.81
CA ASP A 202 4.03 13.07 -16.86
C ASP A 202 3.58 11.60 -16.87
N TYR A 203 3.46 10.95 -15.71
CA TYR A 203 2.97 9.57 -15.60
C TYR A 203 1.50 9.44 -15.99
N VAL A 204 0.65 10.41 -15.60
CA VAL A 204 -0.75 10.48 -16.02
C VAL A 204 -0.85 10.49 -17.54
N ASN A 205 -0.04 11.32 -18.20
CA ASN A 205 0.00 11.46 -19.65
C ASN A 205 0.57 10.20 -20.33
N TYR A 206 1.68 9.66 -19.80
CA TYR A 206 2.33 8.45 -20.30
C TYR A 206 1.39 7.24 -20.28
N ALA A 207 0.74 7.00 -19.14
CA ALA A 207 -0.14 5.85 -18.93
C ALA A 207 -1.52 6.01 -19.59
N LYS A 208 -1.81 7.19 -20.16
CA LYS A 208 -3.09 7.58 -20.77
C LYS A 208 -4.26 7.21 -19.88
N LEU A 209 -4.21 7.67 -18.63
CA LEU A 209 -5.24 7.35 -17.65
C LEU A 209 -6.60 7.86 -18.11
N LEU A 210 -7.64 7.04 -17.93
CA LEU A 210 -9.02 7.40 -18.26
C LEU A 210 -9.59 8.35 -17.22
N ASP A 211 -10.63 9.12 -17.58
CA ASP A 211 -11.31 10.05 -16.66
C ASP A 211 -11.70 9.40 -15.31
N ASP A 212 -12.27 8.18 -15.36
CA ASP A 212 -12.63 7.44 -14.15
C ASP A 212 -11.39 7.04 -13.30
N GLU A 213 -10.25 6.79 -13.94
CA GLU A 213 -8.99 6.50 -13.25
C GLU A 213 -8.35 7.75 -12.65
N LEU A 214 -8.55 8.91 -13.27
CA LEU A 214 -8.12 10.21 -12.72
C LEU A 214 -8.97 10.63 -11.51
N ILE A 215 -10.28 10.42 -11.58
CA ILE A 215 -11.18 10.56 -10.42
C ILE A 215 -10.73 9.59 -9.31
N TYR A 216 -10.38 8.36 -9.67
CA TYR A 216 -9.91 7.36 -8.73
C TYR A 216 -8.57 7.73 -8.09
N LEU A 217 -7.64 8.27 -8.87
CA LEU A 217 -6.36 8.80 -8.40
C LEU A 217 -6.57 9.90 -7.37
N TYR A 218 -7.47 10.86 -7.63
CA TYR A 218 -7.78 11.89 -6.65
C TYR A 218 -8.43 11.33 -5.38
N ALA A 219 -9.37 10.38 -5.51
CA ALA A 219 -9.96 9.70 -4.36
C ALA A 219 -8.89 8.98 -3.51
N ARG A 220 -7.90 8.34 -4.14
CA ARG A 220 -6.76 7.70 -3.47
C ARG A 220 -5.86 8.70 -2.76
N LEU A 221 -5.62 9.88 -3.33
CA LEU A 221 -4.86 10.94 -2.68
C LEU A 221 -5.52 11.41 -1.39
N LEU A 222 -6.85 11.53 -1.40
CA LEU A 222 -7.66 11.89 -0.23
C LEU A 222 -7.73 10.77 0.83
N PHE A 223 -7.83 9.51 0.41
CA PHE A 223 -8.07 8.41 1.34
C PHE A 223 -6.85 8.17 2.27
N PRO A 224 -7.00 8.27 3.60
CA PRO A 224 -5.88 8.21 4.53
C PRO A 224 -5.62 6.78 5.01
N GLU A 225 -5.29 5.89 4.06
CA GLU A 225 -5.10 4.45 4.29
C GLU A 225 -4.04 4.16 5.37
N ILE A 226 -2.91 4.86 5.33
CA ILE A 226 -1.79 4.68 6.26
C ILE A 226 -2.22 5.04 7.69
N PHE A 227 -2.91 6.18 7.85
CA PHE A 227 -3.42 6.60 9.15
C PHE A 227 -4.36 5.53 9.72
N PHE A 228 -5.37 5.10 8.97
CA PHE A 228 -6.32 4.11 9.47
C PHE A 228 -5.68 2.75 9.76
N LYS A 229 -4.69 2.30 8.97
CA LYS A 229 -3.94 1.07 9.27
C LYS A 229 -3.24 1.15 10.63
N ASN A 230 -2.55 2.26 10.92
CA ASN A 230 -1.88 2.48 12.20
C ASN A 230 -2.91 2.51 13.34
N VAL A 231 -4.00 3.28 13.15
CA VAL A 231 -5.07 3.38 14.15
C VAL A 231 -5.66 2.01 14.45
N ILE A 232 -6.05 1.22 13.44
CA ILE A 232 -6.78 -0.05 13.61
C ILE A 232 -5.89 -1.13 14.23
N LYS A 233 -4.62 -1.22 13.87
CA LYS A 233 -3.73 -2.32 14.31
C LYS A 233 -3.01 -2.06 15.63
N GLU A 234 -2.65 -0.81 15.93
CA GLU A 234 -1.70 -0.51 16.99
C GLU A 234 -2.39 0.02 18.27
N ASP A 235 -1.76 -0.09 19.44
CA ASP A 235 -2.24 0.60 20.63
C ASP A 235 -1.82 2.08 20.56
N CYS A 236 -2.78 2.97 20.32
CA CYS A 236 -2.56 4.41 20.18
C CYS A 236 -2.00 5.06 21.46
N ASN A 237 -1.96 4.35 22.60
CA ASN A 237 -1.34 4.85 23.82
C ASN A 237 0.16 4.53 23.93
N ASP A 238 0.70 3.68 23.07
CA ASP A 238 2.13 3.40 23.01
C ASP A 238 2.94 4.67 22.68
N SER A 239 4.11 4.79 23.30
CA SER A 239 4.98 5.97 23.19
C SER A 239 5.47 6.20 21.76
N LEU A 240 5.79 5.12 21.04
CA LEU A 240 6.21 5.19 19.64
C LEU A 240 5.06 5.68 18.76
N MET A 241 3.84 5.19 19.01
CA MET A 241 2.65 5.61 18.25
C MET A 241 2.26 7.05 18.50
N LYS A 242 2.35 7.53 19.75
CA LYS A 242 2.15 8.96 20.02
C LYS A 242 3.12 9.82 19.24
N LYS A 243 4.39 9.43 19.15
CA LYS A 243 5.40 10.14 18.35
C LYS A 243 5.07 10.14 16.85
N LYS A 244 4.67 8.98 16.30
CA LYS A 244 4.23 8.88 14.90
C LYS A 244 3.02 9.77 14.62
N LEU A 245 1.99 9.71 15.46
CA LEU A 245 0.78 10.51 15.33
C LEU A 245 1.07 12.01 15.45
N LEU A 246 1.95 12.41 16.38
CA LEU A 246 2.37 13.81 16.50
C LEU A 246 3.05 14.32 15.24
N ASN A 247 3.92 13.50 14.63
CA ASN A 247 4.57 13.85 13.37
C ASN A 247 3.56 13.98 12.22
N ILE A 248 2.53 13.12 12.18
CA ILE A 248 1.43 13.26 11.21
C ILE A 248 0.70 14.59 11.43
N TYR A 249 0.33 14.89 12.68
CA TYR A 249 -0.36 16.14 13.04
C TYR A 249 0.42 17.39 12.62
N GLN A 250 1.73 17.41 12.89
CA GLN A 250 2.62 18.52 12.50
C GLN A 250 2.74 18.69 10.98
N ASN A 251 2.43 17.67 10.19
CA ASN A 251 2.54 17.69 8.74
C ASN A 251 1.20 17.82 7.99
N ILE A 252 0.07 17.96 8.70
CA ILE A 252 -1.27 18.06 8.08
C ILE A 252 -1.32 19.17 7.01
N ASP A 253 -0.78 20.36 7.30
CA ASP A 253 -0.87 21.47 6.35
C ASP A 253 -0.04 21.24 5.08
N ASN A 254 1.07 20.51 5.20
CA ASN A 254 1.85 20.07 4.05
C ASN A 254 1.07 19.04 3.21
N GLU A 255 0.42 18.08 3.85
CA GLU A 255 -0.44 17.09 3.17
C GLU A 255 -1.59 17.79 2.43
N LYS A 256 -2.31 18.71 3.09
CA LYS A 256 -3.37 19.52 2.47
C LYS A 256 -2.87 20.25 1.24
N ARG A 257 -1.73 20.94 1.35
CA ARG A 257 -1.12 21.68 0.24
C ARG A 257 -0.80 20.75 -0.94
N MET A 258 -0.24 19.57 -0.68
CA MET A 258 0.07 18.60 -1.73
C MET A 258 -1.19 18.09 -2.44
N ILE A 259 -2.25 17.79 -1.69
CA ILE A 259 -3.54 17.35 -2.25
C ILE A 259 -4.16 18.47 -3.08
N LYS A 260 -4.10 19.72 -2.60
CA LYS A 260 -4.62 20.89 -3.34
C LYS A 260 -3.88 21.12 -4.66
N ILE A 261 -2.56 20.97 -4.67
CA ILE A 261 -1.74 21.06 -5.90
C ILE A 261 -2.13 19.96 -6.88
N ALA A 262 -2.29 18.72 -6.40
CA ALA A 262 -2.72 17.61 -7.26
C ALA A 262 -4.15 17.79 -7.78
N TYR A 263 -5.07 18.31 -6.96
CA TYR A 263 -6.42 18.66 -7.38
C TYR A 263 -6.40 19.67 -8.54
N GLN A 264 -5.62 20.76 -8.40
CA GLN A 264 -5.52 21.79 -9.44
C GLN A 264 -5.00 21.21 -10.76
N MET A 265 -4.00 20.34 -10.70
CA MET A 265 -3.48 19.65 -11.89
C MET A 265 -4.54 18.73 -12.52
N LEU A 266 -5.20 17.88 -11.73
CA LEU A 266 -6.19 16.93 -12.22
C LEU A 266 -7.45 17.60 -12.80
N CYS A 267 -7.83 18.78 -12.29
CA CYS A 267 -8.94 19.57 -12.84
C CYS A 267 -8.72 20.04 -14.28
N ASN A 268 -7.47 20.04 -14.77
CA ASN A 268 -7.20 20.32 -16.19
C ASN A 268 -7.64 19.17 -17.10
N TYR A 269 -7.80 17.97 -16.55
CA TYR A 269 -8.12 16.74 -17.29
C TYR A 269 -9.55 16.26 -17.08
N VAL A 270 -10.05 16.33 -15.84
CA VAL A 270 -11.38 15.80 -15.49
C VAL A 270 -12.08 16.71 -14.49
N ASN A 271 -13.41 16.79 -14.57
CA ASN A 271 -14.20 17.53 -13.60
C ASN A 271 -14.28 16.78 -12.27
N ILE A 272 -13.74 17.38 -11.22
CA ILE A 272 -13.71 16.82 -9.87
C ILE A 272 -14.44 17.78 -8.92
N PRO A 273 -15.35 17.31 -8.06
CA PRO A 273 -15.97 18.14 -7.05
C PRO A 273 -14.96 18.84 -6.14
N TYR A 274 -15.12 20.15 -5.98
CA TYR A 274 -14.32 20.95 -5.05
C TYR A 274 -14.69 20.63 -3.59
N ILE A 275 -13.68 20.57 -2.73
CA ILE A 275 -13.83 20.35 -1.27
C ILE A 275 -13.46 21.66 -0.57
N PRO A 276 -14.41 22.48 -0.10
CA PRO A 276 -14.13 23.86 0.32
C PRO A 276 -13.20 24.05 1.51
N TRP A 277 -13.16 23.06 2.40
CA TRP A 277 -12.36 23.12 3.62
C TRP A 277 -10.93 22.58 3.43
N LEU A 278 -10.61 22.10 2.22
CA LEU A 278 -9.30 21.58 1.81
C LEU A 278 -8.57 22.62 0.95
#